data_AF-A0A3D0M2G4-F1
#
_entry.id   AF-A0A3D0M2G4-F1
#
_cell.length_a   1.000
_cell.length_b   1.000
_cell.length_c   1.000
_cell.angle_alpha   90.00
_cell.angle_beta   90.00
_cell.angle_gamma   90.00
#
_symmetry.space_group_name_H-M   'P 1'
#
loop_
_entity.id
_entity.type
_entity.pdbx_description
1 polymer ?
#
loop_
_entity_poly.entity_id
_entity_poly.type
_entity_poly.pdbx_seq_one_letter_code
_entity_poly.pdbx_strand_id
1 'polypeptide(L)'
;MSKYLKQKRFYVDNELDFWLDECYFHSSRDKEYPSVVMNKFARCAMWVLWDTEEINLFGVLYNNQDIRRIMIEEMIPEDIDTAVSVFRNCKATVKLLSSFMFYLLFVIINRDEIINEWFKRTYPQAMEKGKFVPPPNCRRYWRNVG
;
A
#
# COMPACT_ATOMS: atom_id res chain seq x y z
N MET A 1 5.08 6.99 -32.11
CA MET A 1 5.54 5.62 -31.77
C MET A 1 6.86 5.73 -31.00
N SER A 2 6.94 5.05 -29.86
CA SER A 2 8.11 4.89 -28.95
C SER A 2 8.51 6.06 -28.03
N LYS A 3 8.11 5.95 -26.75
CA LYS A 3 8.95 6.25 -25.58
C LYS A 3 8.33 5.51 -24.39
N TYR A 4 9.10 4.61 -23.79
CA TYR A 4 8.77 3.76 -22.64
C TYR A 4 7.88 2.55 -22.93
N LEU A 5 8.39 1.61 -23.74
CA LEU A 5 8.17 0.20 -23.40
C LEU A 5 8.82 0.01 -22.02
N LYS A 6 8.05 0.15 -20.93
CA LYS A 6 8.49 -0.29 -19.60
C LYS A 6 8.83 -1.76 -19.76
N GLN A 7 10.12 -2.05 -19.82
CA GLN A 7 10.61 -3.42 -19.87
C GLN A 7 10.01 -4.13 -18.66
N LYS A 8 9.27 -5.22 -18.90
CA LYS A 8 8.54 -5.93 -17.85
C LYS A 8 9.60 -6.52 -16.90
N ARG A 9 9.90 -5.80 -15.82
CA ARG A 9 10.85 -6.23 -14.80
C ARG A 9 10.23 -7.46 -14.13
N PHE A 10 11.00 -8.53 -14.08
CA PHE A 10 10.61 -9.76 -13.39
C PHE A 10 11.17 -9.71 -11.98
N TYR A 11 10.33 -9.97 -10.99
CA TYR A 11 10.69 -9.90 -9.58
C TYR A 11 11.01 -11.30 -9.06
N VAL A 12 12.23 -11.47 -8.55
CA VAL A 12 12.76 -12.75 -8.03
C VAL A 12 12.72 -12.77 -6.50
N ASP A 13 12.64 -13.97 -5.93
CA ASP A 13 12.25 -14.20 -4.53
C ASP A 13 13.12 -13.45 -3.50
N ASN A 14 14.41 -13.33 -3.79
CA ASN A 14 15.43 -12.70 -2.96
C ASN A 14 15.44 -11.16 -2.99
N GLU A 15 14.60 -10.51 -3.79
CA GLU A 15 14.48 -9.04 -3.73
C GLU A 15 13.70 -8.56 -2.50
N LEU A 16 12.74 -9.33 -1.98
CA LEU A 16 11.85 -8.87 -0.91
C LEU A 16 12.59 -8.55 0.41
N ASP A 17 13.54 -9.40 0.81
CA ASP A 17 14.27 -9.25 2.09
C ASP A 17 14.90 -7.86 2.24
N PHE A 18 15.56 -7.39 1.18
CA PHE A 18 16.18 -6.07 1.15
C PHE A 18 15.14 -4.97 1.43
N TRP A 19 13.99 -5.02 0.76
CA TRP A 19 12.94 -4.01 0.95
C TRP A 19 12.27 -4.08 2.32
N LEU A 20 12.08 -5.29 2.85
CA LEU A 20 11.55 -5.46 4.19
C LEU A 20 12.46 -4.82 5.24
N ASP A 21 13.75 -5.11 5.21
CA ASP A 21 14.69 -4.65 6.24
C ASP A 21 15.09 -3.18 6.08
N GLU A 22 15.37 -2.74 4.85
CA GLU A 22 15.91 -1.39 4.62
C GLU A 22 14.83 -0.32 4.49
N CYS A 23 13.59 -0.69 4.15
CA CYS A 23 12.51 0.28 3.91
C CYS A 23 11.34 0.14 4.89
N TYR A 24 10.71 -1.03 4.92
CA TYR A 24 9.39 -1.17 5.55
C TYR A 24 9.44 -1.44 7.06
N PHE A 25 10.44 -2.19 7.51
CA PHE A 25 10.63 -2.62 8.90
C PHE A 25 11.98 -2.17 9.48
N HIS A 26 12.57 -1.12 8.90
CA HIS A 26 13.77 -0.49 9.45
C HIS A 26 13.52 -0.02 10.90
N SER A 27 14.49 -0.22 11.79
CA SER A 27 14.37 0.01 13.24
C SER A 27 13.94 1.43 13.63
N SER A 28 14.24 2.43 12.78
CA SER A 28 13.78 3.82 12.97
C SER A 28 12.24 3.97 12.97
N ARG A 29 11.51 2.98 12.47
CA ARG A 29 10.04 2.96 12.37
C ARG A 29 9.36 2.15 13.47
N ASP A 30 10.10 1.56 14.41
CA ASP A 30 9.52 0.69 15.46
C ASP A 30 8.40 1.38 16.25
N LYS A 31 8.48 2.71 16.42
CA LYS A 31 7.47 3.54 17.10
C LYS A 31 6.12 3.64 16.36
N GLU A 32 6.08 3.38 15.05
CA GLU A 32 4.86 3.47 14.23
C GLU A 32 3.99 2.22 14.39
N TYR A 33 4.56 1.13 14.91
CA TYR A 33 3.84 -0.11 15.17
C TYR A 33 3.27 -0.13 16.59
N PRO A 34 1.99 -0.51 16.77
CA PRO A 34 1.37 -0.58 18.11
C PRO A 34 2.04 -1.58 19.06
N SER A 35 2.75 -2.57 18.52
CA SER A 35 3.51 -3.56 19.29
C SER A 35 4.48 -4.32 18.39
N VAL A 36 5.48 -4.95 19.00
CA VAL A 36 6.41 -5.88 18.33
C VAL A 36 5.65 -7.03 17.65
N VAL A 37 4.54 -7.48 18.24
CA VAL A 37 3.68 -8.53 17.65
C VAL A 37 3.06 -8.05 16.34
N MET A 38 2.57 -6.81 16.30
CA MET A 38 1.97 -6.24 15.09
C MET A 38 3.01 -6.01 13.99
N ASN A 39 4.22 -5.57 14.34
CA ASN A 39 5.33 -5.46 13.39
C ASN A 39 5.64 -6.82 12.75
N LYS A 40 5.83 -7.87 13.57
CA LYS A 40 6.07 -9.24 13.09
C LYS A 40 4.91 -9.76 12.22
N PHE A 41 3.67 -9.46 12.62
CA PHE A 41 2.48 -9.86 11.88
C PHE A 41 2.43 -9.20 10.50
N ALA A 42 2.72 -7.89 10.42
CA ALA A 42 2.79 -7.18 9.15
C ALA A 42 3.93 -7.69 8.26
N ARG A 43 5.09 -8.01 8.83
CA ARG A 43 6.22 -8.63 8.09
C ARG A 43 5.85 -9.99 7.53
N CYS A 44 5.16 -10.82 8.32
CA CYS A 44 4.67 -12.12 7.86
C CYS A 44 3.64 -11.97 6.73
N ALA A 45 2.73 -11.00 6.85
CA ALA A 45 1.72 -10.74 5.80
C ALA A 45 2.35 -10.30 4.49
N MET A 46 3.38 -9.46 4.55
CA MET A 46 4.15 -9.05 3.38
C MET A 46 4.80 -10.25 2.68
N TRP A 47 5.41 -11.16 3.44
CA TRP A 47 5.97 -12.40 2.90
C TRP A 47 4.94 -13.27 2.22
N VAL A 48 3.81 -13.53 2.89
CA VAL A 48 2.76 -14.37 2.31
C VAL A 48 2.15 -13.69 1.07
N LEU A 49 1.99 -12.36 1.08
CA LEU A 49 1.51 -11.60 -0.08
C LEU A 49 2.46 -11.73 -1.28
N TRP A 50 3.77 -11.67 -1.04
CA TRP A 50 4.80 -11.83 -2.08
C TRP A 50 4.81 -13.20 -2.76
N ASP A 51 4.49 -14.25 -2.00
CA ASP A 51 4.43 -15.63 -2.47
C ASP A 51 3.03 -16.02 -2.97
N THR A 52 2.04 -15.14 -2.83
CA THR A 52 0.68 -15.43 -3.28
C THR A 52 0.65 -15.53 -4.81
N GLU A 53 0.11 -16.64 -5.32
CA GLU A 53 -0.01 -16.90 -6.76
C GLU A 53 -0.93 -15.91 -7.46
N GLU A 54 -2.10 -15.65 -6.86
CA GLU A 54 -3.07 -14.70 -7.35
C GLU A 54 -3.98 -14.15 -6.24
N ILE A 55 -4.44 -12.91 -6.43
CA ILE A 55 -5.43 -12.26 -5.58
C ILE A 55 -6.48 -11.60 -6.46
N ASN A 56 -7.75 -11.90 -6.19
CA ASN A 56 -8.87 -11.17 -6.76
C ASN A 56 -9.28 -10.04 -5.82
N LEU A 57 -9.05 -8.80 -6.25
CA LEU A 57 -9.47 -7.61 -5.54
C LEU A 57 -10.57 -6.90 -6.34
N PHE A 58 -11.81 -6.96 -5.82
CA PHE A 58 -13.00 -6.35 -6.43
C PHE A 58 -13.20 -6.69 -7.92
N GLY A 59 -12.96 -7.94 -8.31
CA GLY A 59 -13.13 -8.41 -9.68
C GLY A 59 -11.91 -8.21 -10.58
N VAL A 60 -10.86 -7.56 -10.07
CA VAL A 60 -9.57 -7.45 -10.76
C VAL A 60 -8.62 -8.52 -10.22
N LEU A 61 -8.16 -9.41 -11.09
CA LEU A 61 -7.20 -10.45 -10.76
C LEU A 61 -5.77 -9.93 -10.88
N TYR A 62 -5.01 -10.05 -9.80
CA TYR A 62 -3.59 -9.73 -9.76
C TYR A 62 -2.82 -11.04 -9.61
N ASN A 63 -1.98 -11.38 -10.58
CA ASN A 63 -1.07 -12.52 -10.42
C ASN A 63 0.13 -12.14 -9.56
N ASN A 64 0.94 -13.13 -9.21
CA ASN A 64 2.13 -12.98 -8.40
C ASN A 64 3.05 -11.84 -8.86
N GLN A 65 3.35 -11.74 -10.15
CA GLN A 65 4.27 -10.71 -10.65
C GLN A 65 3.66 -9.30 -10.58
N ASP A 66 2.32 -9.18 -10.73
CA ASP A 66 1.64 -7.92 -10.49
C ASP A 66 1.72 -7.52 -9.01
N ILE A 67 1.53 -8.47 -8.10
CA ILE A 67 1.62 -8.25 -6.65
C ILE A 67 3.04 -7.81 -6.28
N ARG A 68 4.08 -8.54 -6.73
CA ARG A 68 5.49 -8.19 -6.49
C ARG A 68 5.84 -6.81 -7.02
N ARG A 69 5.40 -6.49 -8.24
CA ARG A 69 5.58 -5.15 -8.84
C ARG A 69 4.93 -4.06 -7.98
N ILE A 70 3.71 -4.26 -7.51
CA ILE A 70 3.00 -3.29 -6.66
C ILE A 70 3.75 -3.12 -5.34
N MET A 71 4.20 -4.21 -4.72
CA MET A 71 4.96 -4.18 -3.48
C MET A 71 6.28 -3.41 -3.63
N ILE A 72 7.03 -3.59 -4.72
CA ILE A 72 8.33 -2.91 -4.89
C ILE A 72 8.22 -1.50 -5.47
N GLU A 73 7.43 -1.30 -6.53
CA GLU A 73 7.40 -0.02 -7.25
C GLU A 73 6.41 0.98 -6.67
N GLU A 74 5.33 0.51 -6.06
CA GLU A 74 4.19 1.35 -5.70
C GLU A 74 4.09 1.56 -4.19
N MET A 75 4.31 0.52 -3.38
CA MET A 75 4.17 0.59 -1.92
C MET A 75 5.18 1.53 -1.26
N ILE A 76 4.71 2.34 -0.32
CA ILE A 76 5.54 3.13 0.60
C ILE A 76 5.30 2.65 2.04
N PRO A 77 6.24 2.90 2.96
CA PRO A 77 6.08 2.46 4.34
C PRO A 77 4.79 2.93 5.03
N GLU A 78 4.30 4.14 4.71
CA GLU A 78 3.07 4.72 5.25
C GLU A 78 1.79 3.94 4.86
N ASP A 79 1.83 3.13 3.80
CA ASP A 79 0.72 2.22 3.47
C ASP A 79 0.55 1.16 4.54
N ILE A 80 1.66 0.64 5.06
CA ILE A 80 1.66 -0.40 6.09
C ILE A 80 1.07 0.21 7.36
N ASP A 81 1.49 1.42 7.72
CA ASP A 81 0.95 2.13 8.89
C ASP A 81 -0.57 2.35 8.76
N THR A 82 -1.02 2.74 7.56
CA THR A 82 -2.43 2.91 7.23
C THR A 82 -3.19 1.59 7.34
N ALA A 83 -2.68 0.51 6.75
CA ALA A 83 -3.27 -0.82 6.83
C ALA A 83 -3.35 -1.31 8.28
N VAL A 84 -2.28 -1.13 9.07
CA VAL A 84 -2.23 -1.47 10.50
C VAL A 84 -3.28 -0.69 11.29
N SER A 85 -3.41 0.62 11.04
CA SER A 85 -4.41 1.47 11.70
C SER A 85 -5.84 1.01 11.40
N VAL A 86 -6.16 0.76 10.13
CA VAL A 86 -7.47 0.25 9.70
C VAL A 86 -7.75 -1.12 10.31
N PHE A 87 -6.78 -2.04 10.23
CA PHE A 87 -6.91 -3.39 10.76
C PHE A 87 -7.06 -3.42 12.29
N ARG A 88 -6.39 -2.50 13.00
CA ARG A 88 -6.55 -2.34 14.44
C ARG A 88 -7.98 -1.95 14.79
N ASN A 89 -8.54 -0.98 14.07
CA ASN A 89 -9.85 -0.40 14.32
C ASN A 89 -11.01 -1.25 13.79
N CYS A 90 -10.72 -2.27 12.97
CA CYS A 90 -11.73 -3.19 12.49
C CYS A 90 -12.28 -4.02 13.66
N LYS A 91 -13.61 -3.95 13.89
CA LYS A 91 -14.31 -4.66 14.98
C LYS A 91 -14.49 -6.17 14.72
N ALA A 92 -13.88 -6.71 13.66
CA ALA A 92 -14.01 -8.12 13.33
C ALA A 92 -13.45 -9.00 14.46
N THR A 93 -14.21 -10.04 14.82
CA THR A 93 -13.89 -10.97 15.93
C THR A 93 -12.65 -11.81 15.66
N VAL A 94 -12.22 -11.94 14.40
CA VAL A 94 -11.02 -12.69 14.02
C VAL A 94 -10.14 -11.84 13.11
N LYS A 95 -8.96 -11.48 13.61
CA LYS A 95 -7.91 -10.79 12.87
C LYS A 95 -7.04 -11.81 12.16
N LEU A 96 -7.45 -12.20 10.95
CA LEU A 96 -6.72 -13.17 10.13
C LEU A 96 -5.61 -12.50 9.32
N LEU A 97 -4.52 -13.25 9.10
CA LEU A 97 -3.40 -12.83 8.26
C LEU A 97 -3.87 -12.53 6.83
N SER A 98 -4.72 -13.40 6.27
CA SER A 98 -5.31 -13.21 4.95
C SER A 98 -6.08 -11.90 4.83
N SER A 99 -6.94 -11.58 5.80
CA SER A 99 -7.65 -10.31 5.81
C SER A 99 -6.70 -9.11 5.83
N PHE A 100 -5.61 -9.18 6.60
CA PHE A 100 -4.62 -8.11 6.63
C PHE A 100 -3.88 -7.95 5.30
N MET A 101 -3.49 -9.05 4.64
CA MET A 101 -2.89 -9.01 3.30
C MET A 101 -3.81 -8.33 2.28
N PHE A 102 -5.10 -8.68 2.29
CA PHE A 102 -6.12 -8.03 1.45
C PHE A 102 -6.20 -6.53 1.73
N TYR A 103 -6.23 -6.13 3.00
CA TYR A 103 -6.22 -4.72 3.38
C TYR A 103 -4.95 -4.00 2.92
N LEU A 104 -3.79 -4.65 3.04
CA LEU A 104 -2.52 -4.07 2.64
C LEU A 104 -2.51 -3.80 1.12
N LEU A 105 -2.86 -4.80 0.30
CA LEU A 105 -2.95 -4.60 -1.15
C LEU A 105 -4.01 -3.56 -1.53
N PHE A 106 -5.16 -3.55 -0.84
CA PHE A 106 -6.20 -2.55 -1.03
C PHE A 106 -5.72 -1.13 -0.77
N VAL A 107 -4.99 -0.92 0.34
CA VAL A 107 -4.46 0.40 0.71
C VAL A 107 -3.47 0.89 -0.32
N ILE A 108 -2.56 0.04 -0.79
CA ILE A 108 -1.54 0.44 -1.78
C ILE A 108 -2.20 0.90 -3.08
N ILE A 109 -3.15 0.11 -3.60
CA ILE A 109 -3.81 0.37 -4.88
C ILE A 109 -4.70 1.63 -4.83
N ASN A 110 -5.34 1.85 -3.69
CA ASN A 110 -6.32 2.93 -3.50
C ASN A 110 -5.79 4.09 -2.66
N ARG A 111 -4.46 4.18 -2.46
CA ARG A 111 -3.83 5.17 -1.57
C ARG A 111 -4.31 6.59 -1.84
N ASP A 112 -4.27 7.02 -3.11
CA ASP A 112 -4.68 8.36 -3.51
C ASP A 112 -6.13 8.66 -3.14
N GLU A 113 -7.04 7.70 -3.32
CA GLU A 113 -8.45 7.83 -2.97
C GLU A 113 -8.65 7.87 -1.45
N ILE A 114 -7.95 7.02 -0.70
CA ILE A 114 -7.98 7.01 0.76
C ILE A 114 -7.51 8.35 1.31
N ILE A 115 -6.37 8.86 0.82
CA ILE A 115 -5.81 10.16 1.22
C ILE A 115 -6.79 11.28 0.89
N ASN A 116 -7.37 11.28 -0.31
CA ASN A 116 -8.35 12.30 -0.72
C ASN A 116 -9.59 12.28 0.18
N GLU A 117 -10.13 11.10 0.51
CA GLU A 117 -11.29 10.97 1.39
C GLU A 117 -10.97 11.39 2.83
N TRP A 118 -9.81 11.04 3.35
CA TRP A 118 -9.35 11.52 4.66
C TRP A 118 -9.21 13.05 4.67
N PHE A 119 -8.59 13.61 3.64
CA PHE A 119 -8.42 15.06 3.52
C PHE A 119 -9.77 15.79 3.47
N LYS A 120 -10.74 15.30 2.69
CA LYS A 120 -12.10 15.86 2.63
C LYS A 120 -12.79 15.86 3.99
N ARG A 121 -12.63 14.77 4.76
CA ARG A 121 -13.21 14.66 6.11
C ARG A 121 -12.54 15.60 7.11
N THR A 122 -11.22 15.77 7.02
CA THR A 122 -10.45 16.62 7.94
C THR A 122 -10.60 18.11 7.61
N TYR A 123 -10.70 18.46 6.33
CA TYR A 123 -10.73 19.85 5.86
C TYR A 123 -11.90 20.13 4.91
N PRO A 124 -13.16 19.96 5.37
CA PRO A 124 -14.34 20.13 4.52
C PRO A 124 -14.43 21.53 3.90
N GLN A 125 -13.96 22.56 4.62
CA GLN A 125 -13.99 23.96 4.18
C GLN A 125 -13.00 24.29 3.04
N ALA A 126 -11.94 23.48 2.86
CA ALA A 126 -10.96 23.68 1.79
C ALA A 126 -11.52 23.26 0.42
N MET A 127 -12.49 22.34 0.41
CA MET A 127 -13.17 21.86 -0.80
C MET A 127 -14.19 22.86 -1.35
N GLU A 128 -14.80 23.68 -0.49
CA GLU A 128 -15.84 24.64 -0.87
C GLU A 128 -15.30 25.84 -1.66
N LYS A 129 -14.02 26.16 -1.55
CA LYS A 129 -13.43 27.37 -2.16
C LYS A 129 -12.80 27.16 -3.53
N GLY A 130 -12.89 25.96 -4.13
CA GLY A 130 -12.35 25.69 -5.48
C GLY A 130 -10.84 25.91 -5.63
N LYS A 131 -10.10 26.06 -4.53
CA LYS A 131 -8.65 26.31 -4.49
C LYS A 131 -7.88 25.03 -4.18
N PHE A 132 -8.24 23.92 -4.82
CA PHE A 132 -7.52 22.68 -4.60
C PHE A 132 -6.37 22.53 -5.60
N VAL A 133 -5.14 22.51 -5.08
CA VAL A 133 -3.99 21.93 -5.75
C VAL A 133 -3.64 20.68 -4.93
N PRO A 134 -3.76 19.46 -5.50
CA PRO A 134 -3.39 18.26 -4.79
C PRO A 134 -1.91 18.30 -4.35
N PRO A 135 -1.56 17.62 -3.25
CA PRO A 135 -0.19 17.49 -2.83
C PRO A 135 0.71 17.01 -4.00
N PRO A 136 1.95 17.50 -4.11
CA PRO A 136 2.86 17.15 -5.21
C PRO A 136 3.04 15.63 -5.39
N ASN A 137 2.80 14.85 -4.34
CA ASN A 137 3.03 13.42 -4.28
C ASN A 137 1.88 12.57 -4.87
N CYS A 138 0.75 13.17 -5.25
CA CYS A 138 -0.39 12.48 -5.89
C CYS A 138 -0.07 12.12 -7.34
N ARG A 139 0.77 11.10 -7.54
CA ARG A 139 1.31 10.66 -8.85
C ARG A 139 0.24 10.31 -9.88
N ARG A 140 -0.98 9.92 -9.47
CA ARG A 140 -2.06 9.53 -10.38
C ARG A 140 -2.89 10.72 -10.87
N TYR A 141 -3.03 11.78 -10.07
CA TYR A 141 -3.68 13.03 -10.50
C TYR A 141 -2.86 13.71 -11.61
N TRP A 142 -1.56 13.88 -11.41
CA TRP A 142 -0.67 14.50 -12.41
C TRP A 142 -0.51 13.68 -13.70
N ARG A 143 -0.88 12.38 -13.69
CA ARG A 143 -0.87 11.52 -14.87
C ARG A 143 -2.04 11.79 -15.84
N ASN A 144 -3.14 12.35 -15.34
CA ASN A 144 -4.36 12.59 -16.11
C ASN A 144 -4.57 14.07 -16.49
N VAL A 145 -3.64 14.94 -16.10
CA VAL A 145 -3.69 16.41 -16.30
C VAL A 145 -2.65 16.87 -17.34
N GLY A 146 -1.97 15.93 -18.01
CA GLY A 146 -0.98 16.17 -19.07
C GLY A 146 -1.45 15.68 -20.43
#